data_AF-A0A2R8AGA2-F1
#
_entry.id   AF-A0A2R8AGA2-F1
#
_cell.length_a   1.000
_cell.length_b   1.000
_cell.length_c   1.000
_cell.angle_alpha   90.00
_cell.angle_beta   90.00
_cell.angle_gamma   90.00
#
_symmetry.space_group_name_H-M   'P 1'
#
loop_
_entity.id
_entity.type
_entity.pdbx_description
1 polymer ?
#
loop_
_entity_poly.entity_id
_entity_poly.type
_entity_poly.pdbx_seq_one_letter_code
_entity_poly.pdbx_strand_id
1 'polypeptide(L)'
;MRNTLPLLLAMSLLAAPLAAQEEPTDEDMMSVLPDSATHIDVEDWRAMAEGNSVRYFLGDTYIGREFFLRDGRTVRFELPNGQCFEGEWANQGTTYCFAWPGSLVCAQHMIDDEGTLWFPSVDANGAPSEEPLQSGEIVEGGFPCSAGLSS
;
A
#
# COMPACT_ATOMS: atom_id res chain seq x y z
N MET A 1 13.69 -45.65 -58.48
CA MET A 1 13.71 -44.24 -58.93
C MET A 1 12.57 -43.48 -58.28
N ARG A 2 12.86 -42.61 -57.31
CA ARG A 2 12.31 -41.25 -57.12
C ARG A 2 12.72 -40.70 -55.75
N ASN A 3 13.59 -39.70 -55.80
CA ASN A 3 13.95 -38.78 -54.71
C ASN A 3 12.76 -37.92 -54.29
N THR A 4 12.72 -37.54 -53.01
CA THR A 4 12.25 -36.24 -52.48
C THR A 4 12.61 -36.20 -50.98
N LEU A 5 13.77 -35.64 -50.61
CA LEU A 5 14.04 -34.29 -50.09
C LEU A 5 13.59 -34.08 -48.61
N PRO A 6 14.53 -33.86 -47.66
CA PRO A 6 14.21 -33.62 -46.25
C PRO A 6 13.84 -32.14 -46.03
N LEU A 7 12.69 -31.90 -45.40
CA LEU A 7 12.28 -30.56 -44.98
C LEU A 7 12.97 -30.23 -43.64
N LEU A 8 14.00 -29.39 -43.71
CA LEU A 8 14.64 -28.74 -42.56
C LEU A 8 13.63 -27.78 -41.93
N LEU A 9 13.15 -28.11 -40.72
CA LEU A 9 12.39 -27.19 -39.89
C LEU A 9 13.38 -26.28 -39.16
N ALA A 10 13.48 -25.01 -39.60
CA ALA A 10 14.26 -23.99 -38.94
C ALA A 10 13.56 -23.59 -37.62
N MET A 11 14.18 -23.90 -36.47
CA MET A 11 13.81 -23.33 -35.18
C MET A 11 14.30 -21.87 -35.14
N SER A 12 13.39 -20.93 -35.42
CA SER A 12 13.60 -19.51 -35.16
C SER A 12 13.56 -19.27 -33.65
N LEU A 13 14.74 -19.12 -33.01
CA LEU A 13 14.84 -18.50 -31.69
C LEU A 13 14.43 -17.03 -31.81
N LEU A 14 13.18 -16.74 -31.44
CA LEU A 14 12.75 -15.37 -31.16
C LEU A 14 13.32 -14.97 -29.80
N ALA A 15 14.48 -14.31 -29.82
CA ALA A 15 14.92 -13.51 -28.70
C ALA A 15 13.93 -12.36 -28.54
N ALA A 16 12.99 -12.48 -27.62
CA ALA A 16 12.17 -11.35 -27.21
C ALA A 16 13.11 -10.29 -26.62
N PRO A 17 12.97 -9.01 -27.01
CA PRO A 17 13.69 -7.95 -26.33
C PRO A 17 13.23 -7.97 -24.87
N LEU A 18 14.19 -8.15 -23.96
CA LEU A 18 14.01 -7.90 -22.55
C LEU A 18 13.65 -6.40 -22.48
N ALA A 19 12.36 -6.09 -22.39
CA ALA A 19 11.93 -4.75 -22.04
C ALA A 19 12.54 -4.48 -20.67
N ALA A 20 13.57 -3.65 -20.63
CA ALA A 20 14.03 -3.04 -19.41
C ALA A 20 12.80 -2.31 -18.85
N GLN A 21 12.21 -2.85 -17.79
CA GLN A 21 11.25 -2.10 -17.01
C GLN A 21 12.06 -0.94 -16.44
N GLU A 22 11.78 0.27 -16.91
CA GLU A 22 12.32 1.48 -16.31
C GLU A 22 11.87 1.43 -14.85
N GLU A 23 12.82 1.34 -13.92
CA GLU A 23 12.51 1.41 -12.50
C GLU A 23 11.86 2.79 -12.25
N PRO A 24 10.71 2.84 -11.55
CA PRO A 24 10.02 4.10 -11.30
C PRO A 24 10.97 5.09 -10.63
N THR A 25 10.98 6.34 -11.10
CA THR A 25 11.85 7.38 -10.53
C THR A 25 11.24 7.93 -9.24
N ASP A 26 12.05 8.56 -8.39
CA ASP A 26 11.57 9.21 -7.16
C ASP A 26 10.51 10.28 -7.44
N GLU A 27 10.57 10.95 -8.60
CA GLU A 27 9.52 11.88 -9.06
C GLU A 27 8.22 11.17 -9.40
N ASP A 28 8.26 9.96 -9.96
CA ASP A 28 7.07 9.15 -10.24
C ASP A 28 6.42 8.60 -8.96
N MET A 29 7.20 8.45 -7.89
CA MET A 29 6.72 7.98 -6.59
C MET A 29 6.19 9.11 -5.68
N MET A 30 6.51 10.37 -5.97
CA MET A 30 5.93 11.53 -5.30
C MET A 30 4.58 11.89 -5.93
N SER A 31 3.54 11.19 -5.50
CA SER A 31 2.18 11.57 -5.85
C SER A 31 1.82 12.93 -5.24
N VAL A 32 1.16 13.79 -6.02
CA VAL A 32 0.59 15.06 -5.54
C VAL A 32 -0.79 14.78 -4.99
N LEU A 33 -1.08 15.25 -3.78
CA LEU A 33 -2.41 15.12 -3.18
C LEU A 33 -3.45 15.81 -4.09
N PRO A 34 -4.51 15.10 -4.52
CA PRO A 34 -5.53 15.71 -5.39
C PRO A 34 -6.25 16.88 -4.71
N ASP A 35 -6.60 17.92 -5.48
CA ASP A 35 -7.38 19.07 -4.98
C ASP A 35 -8.77 18.67 -4.44
N SER A 36 -9.29 17.52 -4.88
CA SER A 36 -10.56 16.92 -4.42
C SER A 36 -10.41 16.14 -3.11
N ALA A 37 -9.19 15.88 -2.64
CA ALA A 37 -8.98 15.10 -1.43
C ALA A 37 -9.49 15.86 -0.19
N THR A 38 -10.35 15.21 0.59
CA THR A 38 -10.93 15.77 1.81
C THR A 38 -10.64 14.87 3.00
N HIS A 39 -10.57 15.46 4.20
CA HIS A 39 -10.33 14.69 5.42
C HIS A 39 -11.47 13.73 5.72
N ILE A 40 -11.11 12.55 6.20
CA ILE A 40 -12.03 11.56 6.73
C ILE A 40 -12.09 11.74 8.26
N ASP A 41 -13.27 12.02 8.79
CA ASP A 41 -13.50 12.06 10.23
C ASP A 41 -13.39 10.65 10.84
N VAL A 42 -13.02 10.57 12.12
CA VAL A 42 -12.71 9.29 12.77
C VAL A 42 -13.90 8.32 12.80
N GLU A 43 -15.13 8.83 12.89
CA GLU A 43 -16.32 7.97 12.88
C GLU A 43 -16.52 7.32 11.52
N ASP A 44 -16.35 8.08 10.44
CA ASP A 44 -16.43 7.58 9.07
C ASP A 44 -15.27 6.64 8.75
N TRP A 45 -14.06 6.96 9.20
CA TRP A 45 -12.91 6.08 9.06
C TRP A 45 -13.16 4.73 9.74
N ARG A 46 -13.64 4.73 10.99
CA ARG A 46 -13.97 3.49 11.72
C ARG A 46 -15.02 2.68 10.99
N ALA A 47 -16.05 3.32 10.44
CA ALA A 47 -17.10 2.64 9.68
C ALA A 47 -16.58 1.95 8.41
N MET A 48 -15.57 2.53 7.75
CA MET A 48 -14.94 1.95 6.55
C MET A 48 -13.90 0.88 6.89
N ALA A 49 -13.02 1.16 7.85
CA ALA A 49 -11.81 0.37 8.09
C ALA A 49 -12.03 -0.79 9.08
N GLU A 50 -12.87 -0.65 10.10
CA GLU A 50 -12.97 -1.68 11.16
C GLU A 50 -13.54 -3.02 10.65
N GLY A 51 -12.71 -4.06 10.70
CA GLY A 51 -13.03 -5.37 10.16
C GLY A 51 -12.62 -5.56 8.70
N ASN A 52 -12.05 -4.54 8.06
CA ASN A 52 -11.53 -4.53 6.70
C ASN A 52 -10.03 -4.20 6.70
N SER A 53 -9.40 -4.42 5.55
CA SER A 53 -8.01 -4.07 5.33
C SER A 53 -7.85 -2.81 4.48
N VAL A 54 -6.79 -2.06 4.72
CA VAL A 54 -6.31 -1.00 3.83
C VAL A 54 -5.07 -1.53 3.12
N ARG A 55 -4.99 -1.43 1.79
CA ARG A 55 -3.76 -1.68 1.04
C ARG A 55 -3.10 -0.35 0.71
N TYR A 56 -1.79 -0.27 0.90
CA TYR A 56 -1.01 0.95 0.71
C TYR A 56 -0.11 0.84 -0.51
N PHE A 57 0.04 1.98 -1.20
CA PHE A 57 0.85 2.11 -2.38
C PHE A 57 1.71 3.38 -2.33
N LEU A 58 2.89 3.30 -2.94
CA LEU A 58 3.69 4.45 -3.35
C LEU A 58 3.72 4.47 -4.87
N GLY A 59 3.01 5.43 -5.46
CA GLY A 59 2.64 5.35 -6.88
C GLY A 59 1.87 4.05 -7.14
N ASP A 60 2.35 3.25 -8.10
CA ASP A 60 1.77 1.94 -8.43
C ASP A 60 2.34 0.77 -7.60
N THR A 61 3.30 1.04 -6.71
CA THR A 61 4.00 -0.01 -5.96
C THR A 61 3.28 -0.35 -4.66
N TYR A 62 2.82 -1.60 -4.52
CA TYR A 62 2.25 -2.09 -3.27
C TYR A 62 3.32 -2.20 -2.16
N ILE A 63 3.12 -1.50 -1.06
CA ILE A 63 4.09 -1.42 0.05
C ILE A 63 3.64 -2.11 1.34
N GLY A 64 2.40 -2.61 1.39
CA GLY A 64 1.89 -3.36 2.52
C GLY A 64 0.38 -3.20 2.70
N ARG A 65 -0.14 -3.86 3.71
CA ARG A 65 -1.55 -3.74 4.09
C ARG A 65 -1.72 -3.68 5.59
N GLU A 66 -2.76 -2.98 5.99
CA GLU A 66 -3.16 -2.82 7.37
C GLU A 66 -4.53 -3.46 7.61
N PHE A 67 -4.77 -4.03 8.79
CA PHE A 67 -6.06 -4.57 9.21
C PHE A 67 -6.46 -3.96 10.54
N PHE A 68 -7.58 -3.23 10.54
CA PHE A 68 -8.16 -2.59 11.71
C PHE A 68 -9.10 -3.55 12.43
N LEU A 69 -8.78 -3.90 13.67
CA LEU A 69 -9.65 -4.77 14.46
C LEU A 69 -10.87 -4.01 14.98
N ARG A 70 -11.98 -4.73 15.17
CA ARG A 70 -13.24 -4.17 15.72
C ARG A 70 -13.21 -3.88 17.22
N ASP A 71 -12.03 -3.86 17.83
CA ASP A 71 -11.83 -3.47 19.23
C ASP A 71 -11.55 -1.97 19.39
N GLY A 72 -11.44 -1.25 18.27
CA GLY A 72 -11.33 0.18 18.24
C GLY A 72 -9.95 0.75 18.51
N ARG A 73 -8.91 -0.09 18.58
CA ARG A 73 -7.56 0.37 18.90
C ARG A 73 -6.47 -0.48 18.27
N THR A 74 -6.70 -1.78 18.08
CA THR A 74 -5.66 -2.69 17.58
C THR A 74 -5.63 -2.66 16.07
N VAL A 75 -4.41 -2.68 15.55
CA VAL A 75 -4.14 -2.65 14.12
C VAL A 75 -2.99 -3.60 13.78
N ARG A 76 -3.06 -4.24 12.63
CA ARG A 76 -2.01 -5.15 12.14
C ARG A 76 -1.49 -4.66 10.83
N PHE A 77 -0.17 -4.65 10.66
CA PHE A 77 0.46 -4.32 9.39
C PHE A 77 1.23 -5.52 8.86
N GLU A 78 1.04 -5.84 7.59
CA GLU A 78 1.78 -6.89 6.87
C GLU A 78 2.54 -6.27 5.70
N LEU A 79 3.86 -6.45 5.72
CA LEU A 79 4.76 -6.07 4.63
C LEU A 79 4.58 -7.02 3.42
N PRO A 80 4.99 -6.61 2.20
CA PRO A 80 4.90 -7.45 1.01
C PRO A 80 5.63 -8.81 1.12
N ASN A 81 6.62 -8.90 2.01
CA ASN A 81 7.36 -10.14 2.29
C ASN A 81 6.64 -11.07 3.29
N GLY A 82 5.45 -10.70 3.78
CA GLY A 82 4.65 -11.46 4.74
C GLY A 82 5.05 -11.26 6.21
N GLN A 83 6.05 -10.42 6.50
CA GLN A 83 6.36 -10.03 7.87
C GLN A 83 5.20 -9.19 8.43
N CYS A 84 4.74 -9.54 9.62
CA CYS A 84 3.57 -8.93 10.22
C CYS A 84 3.85 -8.41 11.63
N PHE A 85 3.23 -7.27 11.95
CA PHE A 85 3.33 -6.58 13.22
C PHE A 85 1.94 -6.24 13.74
N GLU A 86 1.79 -6.18 15.05
CA GLU A 86 0.61 -5.64 15.71
C GLU A 86 1.01 -4.33 16.40
N GLY A 87 0.13 -3.33 16.33
CA GLY A 87 0.29 -2.03 16.92
C GLY A 87 -1.03 -1.52 17.48
N GLU A 88 -0.98 -0.29 18.01
CA GLU A 88 -2.17 0.44 18.44
C GLU A 88 -2.28 1.74 17.64
N TRP A 89 -3.51 2.20 17.40
CA TRP A 89 -3.74 3.50 16.77
C TRP A 89 -4.64 4.38 17.62
N ALA A 90 -4.50 5.69 17.43
CA ALA A 90 -5.35 6.71 18.00
C ALA A 90 -5.47 7.89 17.03
N ASN A 91 -6.47 8.75 17.25
CA ASN A 91 -6.61 9.98 16.48
C ASN A 91 -6.71 11.22 17.39
N GLN A 92 -6.30 12.36 16.85
CA GLN A 92 -6.56 13.68 17.41
C GLN A 92 -6.84 14.67 16.28
N GLY A 93 -8.09 15.16 16.19
CA GLY A 93 -8.52 15.94 15.04
C GLY A 93 -8.35 15.14 13.76
N THR A 94 -7.63 15.69 12.79
CA THR A 94 -7.32 15.07 11.49
C THR A 94 -6.08 14.18 11.49
N THR A 95 -5.37 14.09 12.61
CA THR A 95 -4.13 13.32 12.74
C THR A 95 -4.42 11.93 13.29
N TYR A 96 -4.01 10.91 12.56
CA TYR A 96 -4.07 9.50 12.95
C TYR A 96 -2.65 9.03 13.23
N CYS A 97 -2.41 8.46 14.40
CA CYS A 97 -1.10 8.01 14.82
C CYS A 97 -1.12 6.52 15.18
N PHE A 98 -0.08 5.82 14.73
CA PHE A 98 0.09 4.38 14.83
C PHE A 98 1.37 4.08 15.62
N ALA A 99 1.20 3.46 16.77
CA ALA A 99 2.28 3.00 17.63
C ALA A 99 2.65 1.57 17.26
N TRP A 100 3.81 1.42 16.61
CA TRP A 100 4.41 0.14 16.25
C TRP A 100 5.55 -0.20 17.23
N PRO A 101 6.03 -1.45 17.26
CA PRO A 101 7.22 -1.80 18.03
C PRO A 101 8.43 -0.92 17.65
N GLY A 102 8.79 0.03 18.52
CA GLY A 102 9.93 0.93 18.33
C GLY A 102 9.72 2.12 17.40
N SER A 103 8.49 2.39 16.95
CA SER A 103 8.19 3.50 16.05
C SER A 103 6.81 4.13 16.32
N LEU A 104 6.68 5.42 16.00
CA LEU A 104 5.41 6.13 15.95
C LEU A 104 5.30 6.77 14.57
N VAL A 105 4.25 6.44 13.84
CA VAL A 105 3.99 6.99 12.49
C VAL A 105 2.65 7.71 12.54
N CYS A 106 2.59 8.94 12.03
CA CYS A 106 1.34 9.69 11.95
C CYS A 106 1.07 10.14 10.52
N ALA A 107 -0.21 10.15 10.14
CA ALA A 107 -0.70 10.59 8.85
C ALA A 107 -2.05 11.26 9.01
N GLN A 108 -2.46 12.03 8.01
CA GLN A 108 -3.87 12.37 7.84
C GLN A 108 -4.53 11.29 6.99
N HIS A 109 -5.81 11.04 7.20
CA HIS A 109 -6.58 10.16 6.32
C HIS A 109 -7.50 11.03 5.46
N MET A 110 -7.34 10.91 4.15
CA MET A 110 -8.09 11.68 3.18
C MET A 110 -8.69 10.77 2.10
N ILE A 111 -9.79 11.21 1.48
CA ILE A 111 -10.44 10.52 0.37
C ILE A 111 -10.76 11.52 -0.74
N ASP A 112 -10.54 11.13 -1.99
CA ASP A 112 -10.92 11.93 -3.16
C ASP A 112 -12.28 11.52 -3.75
N ASP A 113 -12.73 12.24 -4.78
CA ASP A 113 -14.01 12.00 -5.45
C ASP A 113 -14.07 10.65 -6.19
N GLU A 114 -12.92 10.01 -6.45
CA GLU A 114 -12.82 8.69 -7.06
C GLU A 114 -12.87 7.56 -6.01
N GLY A 115 -12.81 7.92 -4.72
CA GLY A 115 -12.79 6.99 -3.60
C GLY A 115 -11.40 6.46 -3.25
N THR A 116 -10.34 7.04 -3.82
CA THR A 116 -8.96 6.68 -3.47
C THR A 116 -8.61 7.30 -2.12
N LEU A 117 -8.00 6.50 -1.26
CA LEU A 117 -7.49 6.97 0.03
C LEU A 117 -6.11 7.60 -0.16
N TRP A 118 -5.84 8.67 0.59
CA TRP A 118 -4.57 9.38 0.60
C TRP A 118 -4.09 9.60 2.03
N PHE A 119 -2.80 9.36 2.25
CA PHE A 119 -2.19 9.38 3.58
C PHE A 119 -0.97 10.30 3.63
N PRO A 120 -1.13 11.64 3.58
CA PRO A 120 -0.01 12.54 3.76
C PRO A 120 0.53 12.40 5.18
N SER A 121 1.83 12.10 5.27
CA SER A 121 2.54 11.91 6.53
C SER A 121 2.68 13.22 7.28
N VAL A 122 2.43 13.18 8.58
CA VAL A 122 2.53 14.34 9.49
C VAL A 122 3.27 13.95 10.76
N ASP A 123 3.73 14.95 11.52
CA ASP A 123 4.17 14.72 12.90
C ASP A 123 2.98 14.51 13.85
N ALA A 124 3.26 14.21 15.12
CA ALA A 124 2.24 14.00 16.14
C ALA A 124 1.36 15.24 16.43
N ASN A 125 1.77 16.44 15.99
CA ASN A 125 0.99 17.67 16.11
C ASN A 125 0.23 18.01 14.82
N GLY A 126 0.34 17.19 13.77
CA GLY A 126 -0.28 17.42 12.47
C GLY A 126 0.52 18.30 11.50
N ALA A 127 1.79 18.60 11.79
CA ALA A 127 2.65 19.34 10.86
C ALA A 127 3.07 18.42 9.70
N PRO A 128 3.00 18.88 8.43
CA PRO A 128 3.44 18.08 7.28
C PRO A 128 4.88 17.60 7.40
N SER A 129 5.12 16.37 6.95
CA SER A 129 6.47 15.80 6.80
C SER A 129 6.89 15.71 5.33
N GLU A 130 8.16 15.42 5.07
CA GLU A 130 8.72 15.24 3.72
C GLU A 130 8.66 13.78 3.22
N GLU A 131 7.93 12.91 3.92
CA GLU A 131 7.78 11.52 3.50
C GLU A 131 6.92 11.42 2.22
N PRO A 132 7.19 10.46 1.33
CA PRO A 132 6.40 10.25 0.12
C PRO A 132 4.91 10.07 0.42
N LEU A 133 4.06 10.66 -0.42
CA LEU A 133 2.62 10.52 -0.31
C LEU A 133 2.20 9.08 -0.65
N GLN A 134 1.50 8.46 0.28
CA GLN A 134 0.92 7.13 0.11
C GLN A 134 -0.53 7.25 -0.32
N SER A 135 -0.95 6.33 -1.19
CA SER A 135 -2.35 6.10 -1.52
C SER A 135 -2.82 4.74 -0.98
N GLY A 136 -4.12 4.51 -0.99
CA GLY A 136 -4.64 3.20 -0.66
C GLY A 136 -6.09 2.95 -1.02
N GLU A 137 -6.50 1.72 -0.76
CA GLU A 137 -7.84 1.21 -1.02
C GLU A 137 -8.33 0.35 0.15
N ILE A 138 -9.64 0.41 0.44
CA ILE A 138 -10.27 -0.52 1.36
C ILE A 138 -10.55 -1.84 0.65
N VAL A 139 -10.15 -2.94 1.28
CA VAL A 139 -10.44 -4.30 0.85
C VAL A 139 -11.25 -4.99 1.94
N GLU A 140 -12.34 -5.65 1.54
CA GLU A 140 -13.23 -6.33 2.48
C GLU A 140 -12.51 -7.48 3.20
N GLY A 141 -12.70 -7.54 4.52
CA GLY A 141 -12.14 -8.57 5.38
C GLY A 141 -10.74 -8.27 5.88
N GLY A 142 -10.29 -9.07 6.84
CA GLY A 142 -8.98 -8.95 7.46
C GLY A 142 -8.05 -10.12 7.16
N PHE A 143 -6.87 -10.08 7.76
CA PHE A 143 -5.89 -11.15 7.69
C PHE A 143 -5.39 -11.55 9.09
N PRO A 144 -4.99 -12.83 9.27
CA PRO A 144 -4.31 -13.23 10.48
C PRO A 144 -2.90 -12.67 10.50
N CYS A 145 -2.49 -12.06 11.60
CA CYS A 145 -1.08 -11.84 11.87
C CYS A 145 -0.54 -13.13 12.49
N SER A 146 -0.03 -14.06 11.68
CA SER A 146 0.73 -15.18 12.22
C SER A 146 2.13 -14.69 12.59
N ALA A 147 2.62 -15.04 13.77
CA ALA A 147 4.01 -14.81 14.15
C ALA A 147 4.93 -15.53 13.15
N GLY A 148 5.42 -14.81 12.16
CA GLY A 148 6.31 -15.30 11.11
C GLY A 148 7.72 -14.78 11.35
N LEU A 149 8.58 -15.69 11.81
CA LEU A 149 10.05 -15.66 11.84
C LEU A 149 10.69 -14.26 11.94
N SER A 150 11.06 -13.88 13.15
CA SER A 150 12.13 -12.89 13.35
C SER A 150 13.35 -13.33 12.56
N SER A 151 13.79 -12.50 11.62
CA SER A 151 15.14 -12.58 11.04
C SER A 151 16.19 -12.33 12.11
#